data_AF-A0AAU8Y4W8-F1
#
_entry.id   AF-A0AAU8Y4W8-F1
#
_cell.length_a   1.000
_cell.length_b   1.000
_cell.length_c   1.000
_cell.angle_alpha   90.00
_cell.angle_beta   90.00
_cell.angle_gamma   90.00
#
_symmetry.space_group_name_H-M   'P 1'
#
loop_
_entity.id
_entity.type
_entity.pdbx_description
1 polymer ?
#
loop_
_entity_poly.entity_id
_entity_poly.type
_entity_poly.pdbx_seq_one_letter_code
_entity_poly.pdbx_strand_id
1 'polypeptide(L)'
;MFKNLMLFATCFIASFFILNKIPVLKNLVDMTVNQVGDWMNAANIAKSDGEFDPAFLPVVITYMLLATFILMAVVKRLMRKPR
;
A
#
# COMPACT_ATOMS: atom_id res chain seq x y z
N MET A 1 -2.00 -16.74 -17.37
CA MET A 1 -1.43 -15.40 -17.14
C MET A 1 -2.50 -14.34 -16.91
N PHE A 2 -3.47 -14.20 -17.82
CA PHE A 2 -4.56 -13.20 -17.73
C PHE A 2 -5.39 -13.26 -16.42
N LYS A 3 -5.75 -14.45 -15.94
CA LYS A 3 -6.50 -14.64 -14.68
C LYS A 3 -5.75 -14.12 -13.44
N ASN A 4 -4.43 -14.30 -13.40
CA ASN A 4 -3.60 -13.81 -12.29
C ASN A 4 -3.42 -12.29 -12.37
N LEU A 5 -3.31 -11.73 -13.58
CA LEU A 5 -3.24 -10.28 -13.80
C LEU A 5 -4.56 -9.60 -13.40
N MET A 6 -5.70 -10.17 -13.80
CA MET A 6 -7.03 -9.72 -13.39
C MET A 6 -7.19 -9.78 -11.87
N LEU A 7 -6.78 -10.89 -11.23
CA LEU A 7 -6.82 -11.02 -9.77
C LEU A 7 -5.94 -9.97 -9.09
N PHE A 8 -4.73 -9.73 -9.60
CA PHE A 8 -3.84 -8.70 -9.10
C PHE A 8 -4.47 -7.32 -9.20
N ALA A 9 -5.00 -6.95 -10.38
CA ALA A 9 -5.64 -5.65 -10.59
C ALA A 9 -6.84 -5.43 -9.65
N THR A 10 -7.69 -6.46 -9.50
CA THR A 10 -8.83 -6.39 -8.57
C THR A 10 -8.38 -6.24 -7.12
N CYS A 11 -7.39 -7.02 -6.67
CA CYS A 11 -6.84 -6.90 -5.32
C CYS A 11 -6.14 -5.54 -5.11
N PHE A 12 -5.51 -4.99 -6.15
CA PHE A 12 -4.81 -3.72 -6.09
C PHE A 12 -5.80 -2.56 -5.92
N ILE A 13 -6.87 -2.55 -6.72
CA ILE A 13 -7.96 -1.59 -6.56
C ILE A 13 -8.62 -1.74 -5.18
N ALA A 14 -8.88 -2.98 -4.74
CA ALA A 14 -9.45 -3.23 -3.42
C ALA A 14 -8.55 -2.73 -2.28
N SER A 15 -7.23 -2.86 -2.41
CA SER A 15 -6.28 -2.39 -1.40
C SER A 15 -6.34 -0.88 -1.19
N PHE A 16 -6.58 -0.09 -2.25
CA PHE A 16 -6.78 1.36 -2.14
C PHE A 16 -7.97 1.71 -1.24
N PHE A 17 -9.10 1.02 -1.42
CA PHE A 17 -10.28 1.26 -0.59
C PHE A 17 -10.06 0.82 0.85
N ILE A 18 -9.38 -0.31 1.07
CA ILE A 18 -9.08 -0.82 2.41
C ILE A 18 -8.19 0.16 3.18
N LEU A 19 -7.12 0.66 2.55
CA LEU A 19 -6.21 1.62 3.19
C LEU A 19 -6.89 2.94 3.52
N ASN A 20 -7.78 3.44 2.66
CA ASN A 20 -8.49 4.71 2.88
C ASN A 20 -9.69 4.61 3.82
N LYS A 21 -10.40 3.49 3.83
CA LYS A 21 -11.64 3.31 4.63
C LYS A 21 -11.36 2.82 6.05
N ILE A 22 -10.25 2.12 6.28
CA ILE A 22 -9.92 1.63 7.62
C ILE A 22 -9.04 2.68 8.32
N PRO A 23 -9.56 3.38 9.34
CA PRO A 23 -8.87 4.52 9.95
C PRO A 23 -7.54 4.12 10.60
N VAL A 24 -7.45 2.90 11.14
CA VAL A 24 -6.21 2.38 11.74
C VAL A 24 -5.11 2.20 10.69
N LEU A 25 -5.47 1.71 9.50
CA LEU A 25 -4.52 1.54 8.39
C LEU A 25 -4.12 2.90 7.82
N LYS A 26 -5.07 3.82 7.70
CA LYS A 26 -4.78 5.19 7.30
C LYS A 26 -3.78 5.86 8.25
N ASN A 27 -4.00 5.76 9.57
CA ASN A 27 -3.05 6.28 10.56
C ASN A 27 -1.66 5.64 10.45
N LEU A 28 -1.59 4.33 10.18
CA LEU A 28 -0.32 3.64 9.99
C LEU A 28 0.43 4.15 8.75
N VAL A 29 -0.29 4.36 7.63
CA VAL A 29 0.26 4.97 6.42
C VAL A 29 0.75 6.37 6.73
N ASP A 30 -0.08 7.22 7.35
CA ASP A 30 0.25 8.61 7.68
C ASP A 30 1.50 8.69 8.60
N MET A 31 1.62 7.81 9.61
CA MET A 31 2.82 7.71 10.45
C MET A 31 4.07 7.33 9.65
N THR A 32 3.93 6.38 8.71
CA THR A 32 5.05 5.92 7.89
C THR A 32 5.48 6.98 6.89
N VAL A 33 4.52 7.73 6.33
CA VAL A 33 4.80 8.89 5.47
C VAL A 33 5.63 9.91 6.23
N ASN A 34 5.23 10.28 7.45
CA ASN A 34 5.99 11.23 8.27
C ASN A 34 7.42 10.72 8.56
N GLN A 35 7.57 9.46 8.99
CA GLN A 35 8.88 8.89 9.29
C GLN A 35 9.79 8.82 8.06
N VAL A 36 9.26 8.39 6.92
CA VAL A 36 10.01 8.31 5.66
C VAL A 36 10.32 9.72 5.14
N GLY A 37 9.39 10.66 5.28
CA GLY A 37 9.58 12.07 4.92
C GLY A 37 10.71 12.72 5.72
N ASP A 38 10.72 12.53 7.05
CA ASP A 38 11.79 13.00 7.93
C ASP A 38 13.15 12.39 7.55
N TRP A 39 13.18 11.10 7.24
CA TRP A 39 14.40 10.43 6.77
C TRP A 39 14.88 10.97 5.41
N MET A 40 13.97 11.16 4.45
CA MET A 40 14.28 11.70 3.12
C MET A 40 14.79 13.15 3.20
N ASN A 41 14.19 13.95 4.08
CA ASN A 41 14.61 15.31 4.37
C ASN A 41 16.02 15.32 4.99
N ALA A 42 16.27 14.47 6.00
CA ALA A 42 17.58 14.37 6.66
C ALA A 42 18.68 13.86 5.72
N ALA A 43 18.34 12.95 4.82
CA ALA A 43 19.24 12.41 3.80
C ALA A 43 19.42 13.36 2.60
N ASN A 44 18.71 14.49 2.57
CA ASN A 44 18.71 15.47 1.47
C ASN A 44 18.34 14.84 0.10
N ILE A 45 17.51 13.79 0.10
CA ILE A 45 17.09 13.03 -1.09
C ILE A 45 15.92 13.74 -1.78
N ALA A 46 14.93 14.14 -1.00
CA ALA A 46 13.81 14.93 -1.47
C ALA A 46 13.40 15.84 -0.32
N LYS A 47 13.35 17.14 -0.61
CA LYS A 47 12.94 18.15 0.37
C LYS A 47 11.43 18.29 0.28
N SER A 48 10.76 18.22 1.43
CA SER A 48 9.35 18.60 1.51
C SER A 48 9.25 20.11 1.24
N ASP A 49 8.59 20.47 0.15
CA ASP A 49 8.29 21.87 -0.20
C ASP A 49 7.05 22.39 0.56
N GLY A 50 6.61 21.67 1.61
CA GLY A 50 5.48 22.03 2.48
C GLY A 50 4.10 21.69 1.92
N GLU A 51 3.96 21.59 0.59
CA GLU A 51 2.69 21.29 -0.09
C GLU A 51 2.56 19.82 -0.53
N PHE A 52 3.69 19.17 -0.83
CA PHE A 52 3.74 17.75 -1.20
C PHE A 52 4.80 17.03 -0.40
N ASP A 53 4.38 16.00 0.34
CA ASP A 53 5.31 15.13 1.04
C ASP A 53 5.87 14.09 0.05
N PRO A 54 7.17 14.14 -0.31
CA PRO A 54 7.75 13.24 -1.31
C PRO A 54 7.66 11.76 -0.89
N ALA A 55 7.49 11.49 0.41
CA ALA A 55 7.31 10.17 0.95
C ALA A 55 5.89 9.59 0.74
N PHE A 56 4.89 10.44 0.47
CA PHE A 56 3.49 10.00 0.40
C PHE A 56 3.25 8.91 -0.65
N LEU A 57 3.60 9.21 -1.90
CA LEU A 57 3.37 8.30 -3.02
C LEU A 57 4.11 6.95 -2.87
N PRO A 58 5.43 6.91 -2.59
CA PRO A 58 6.12 5.62 -2.44
C PRO A 58 5.60 4.81 -1.26
N VAL A 59 5.25 5.44 -0.14
CA VAL A 59 4.69 4.74 1.03
C VAL A 59 3.31 4.17 0.69
N VAL A 60 2.40 4.96 0.13
CA VAL A 60 1.05 4.51 -0.25
C VAL A 60 1.12 3.35 -1.23
N ILE A 61 1.93 3.45 -2.29
CA ILE A 61 2.11 2.37 -3.27
C ILE A 61 2.66 1.11 -2.59
N THR A 62 3.63 1.24 -1.68
CA THR A 62 4.20 0.10 -0.94
C THR A 62 3.14 -0.62 -0.11
N TYR A 63 2.32 0.13 0.65
CA TYR A 63 1.22 -0.45 1.43
C TYR A 63 0.15 -1.09 0.54
N MET A 64 -0.17 -0.49 -0.61
CA MET A 64 -1.09 -1.07 -1.58
C MET A 64 -0.58 -2.41 -2.10
N LEU A 65 0.71 -2.50 -2.47
CA LEU A 65 1.32 -3.74 -2.94
C LEU A 65 1.32 -4.82 -1.84
N LEU A 66 1.65 -4.47 -0.60
CA LEU A 66 1.60 -5.40 0.54
C LEU A 66 0.19 -5.93 0.78
N ALA A 67 -0.81 -5.04 0.84
CA ALA A 67 -2.20 -5.42 1.02
C ALA A 67 -2.71 -6.28 -0.16
N THR A 68 -2.31 -5.95 -1.39
CA THR A 68 -2.62 -6.75 -2.58
C THR A 68 -2.04 -8.16 -2.47
N PHE A 69 -0.79 -8.29 -2.01
CA PHE A 69 -0.14 -9.58 -1.82
C PHE A 69 -0.86 -10.43 -0.78
N ILE A 70 -1.23 -9.83 0.35
CA ILE A 70 -2.00 -10.50 1.42
C ILE A 70 -3.37 -10.93 0.90
N LEU A 71 -4.10 -10.06 0.22
CA LEU A 71 -5.42 -10.38 -0.37
C LEU A 71 -5.31 -11.52 -1.37
N MET A 72 -4.35 -11.48 -2.29
CA MET A 72 -4.14 -12.56 -3.23
C MET A 72 -3.80 -13.88 -2.53
N ALA A 73 -3.00 -13.86 -1.46
CA ALA A 73 -2.68 -15.05 -0.69
C ALA A 73 -3.92 -15.64 0.00
N VAL A 74 -4.75 -14.79 0.60
CA VAL A 74 -6.03 -15.18 1.22
C VAL A 74 -6.98 -15.75 0.18
N VAL A 75 -7.21 -15.06 -0.94
CA VAL A 75 -8.09 -15.54 -2.02
C VAL A 75 -7.60 -16.87 -2.58
N LYS A 76 -6.29 -17.02 -2.83
CA LYS A 76 -5.71 -18.29 -3.29
C LYS A 76 -5.89 -19.41 -2.28
N ARG A 77 -5.77 -19.13 -0.98
CA ARG A 77 -6.04 -20.11 0.08
C ARG A 77 -7.51 -20.50 0.13
N LEU A 78 -8.43 -19.55 0.03
CA LEU A 78 -9.88 -19.81 0.02
C LEU A 78 -10.32 -20.59 -1.23
N MET A 79 -9.71 -20.31 -2.39
CA MET A 79 -9.98 -21.05 -3.63
C MET A 79 -9.36 -22.46 -3.64
N ARG A 80 -8.33 -22.71 -2.82
CA ARG A 80 -7.86 -24.07 -2.56
C ARG A 80 -8.85 -24.74 -1.62
N LYS A 81 -9.89 -25.34 -2.20
CA LYS A 81 -10.86 -26.19 -1.51
C LYS A 81 -10.09 -27.13 -0.55
N PRO A 82 -10.41 -27.18 0.76
CA PRO A 82 -9.89 -28.23 1.61
C PRO A 82 -10.32 -29.55 0.96
N ARG A 83 -9.35 -30.36 0.56
CA ARG A 83 -9.61 -31.73 0.11
C ARG A 83 -10.04 -32.55 1.31
#